data_AF-A0A953TQL4-F1
#
_entry.id   AF-A0A953TQL4-F1
#
_cell.length_a   1.000
_cell.length_b   1.000
_cell.length_c   1.000
_cell.angle_alpha   90.00
_cell.angle_beta   90.00
_cell.angle_gamma   90.00
#
_symmetry.space_group_name_H-M   'P 1'
#
loop_
_entity.id
_entity.type
_entity.pdbx_description
1 polymer ?
#
loop_
_entity_poly.entity_id
_entity_poly.type
_entity_poly.pdbx_seq_one_letter_code
_entity_poly.pdbx_strand_id
1 'polypeptide(L)' 'MDSETRTRERQRLMVDLLERKIRLRARQLYDQRGQIEGQALEDWVKAESEILKSSILAPLWNKRQDRESSQP' A
#
# COMPACT_ATOMS: atom_id res chain seq x y z
N MET A 1 14.10 9.89 23.86
CA MET A 1 13.40 9.63 22.58
C MET A 1 12.16 10.48 22.54
N ASP A 2 12.14 11.47 21.65
CA ASP A 2 11.07 12.46 21.59
C ASP A 2 9.74 11.84 21.12
N SER A 3 8.63 12.40 21.59
CA SER A 3 7.27 11.93 21.25
C SER A 3 6.96 12.04 19.76
N GLU A 4 7.60 12.98 19.06
CA GLU A 4 7.49 13.13 17.62
C GLU A 4 8.15 11.98 16.85
N THR A 5 9.34 11.55 17.29
CA THR A 5 10.08 10.44 16.68
C THR A 5 9.27 9.15 16.75
N ARG A 6 8.67 8.87 17.92
CA ARG A 6 7.78 7.71 18.12
C ARG A 6 6.53 7.76 17.24
N THR A 7 5.97 8.95 17.04
CA THR A 7 4.78 9.13 16.20
C THR A 7 5.10 8.87 14.73
N ARG A 8 6.23 9.37 14.22
CA ARG A 8 6.69 9.14 12.85
C ARG A 8 7.00 7.66 12.60
N GLU A 9 7.66 7.01 13.56
CA GLU A 9 7.95 5.58 13.48
C GLU A 9 6.67 4.74 13.43
N ARG A 10 5.69 5.05 14.27
CA ARG A 10 4.37 4.39 14.23
C ARG A 10 3.67 4.59 12.89
N GLN A 11 3.69 5.80 12.33
CA GLN A 11 3.12 6.07 11.01
C GLN A 11 3.80 5.27 9.90
N ARG A 12 5.14 5.18 9.94
CA ARG A 12 5.91 4.34 9.00
C ARG A 12 5.47 2.88 9.07
N LEU A 13 5.42 2.30 10.28
CA LEU A 13 4.99 0.91 10.47
C LEU A 13 3.54 0.67 10.00
N MET A 14 2.64 1.65 10.21
CA MET A 14 1.27 1.58 9.70
C MET A 14 1.21 1.56 8.17
N VAL A 15 2.06 2.35 7.51
CA VAL A 15 2.16 2.38 6.04
C VAL A 15 2.77 1.09 5.49
N ASP A 16 3.82 0.57 6.13
CA ASP A 16 4.44 -0.71 5.74
C ASP A 16 3.45 -1.88 5.87
N LEU A 17 2.62 -1.87 6.92
CA LEU A 17 1.56 -2.87 7.10
C LEU A 17 0.51 -2.79 5.98
N LEU A 18 0.15 -1.58 5.55
CA LEU A 18 -0.81 -1.38 4.48
C LEU A 18 -0.24 -1.88 3.14
N GLU A 19 1.02 -1.57 2.86
CA GLU A 19 1.72 -2.09 1.68
C GLU A 19 1.69 -3.62 1.62
N ARG A 20 1.97 -4.27 2.75
CA ARG A 20 1.94 -5.74 2.84
C ARG A 20 0.56 -6.31 2.54
N LYS A 21 -0.51 -5.63 2.98
CA LYS A 21 -1.90 -6.03 2.65
C LYS A 21 -2.18 -5.88 1.16
N ILE A 22 -1.73 -4.80 0.55
CA ILE A 22 -1.87 -4.56 -0.90
C ILE A 22 -1.13 -5.64 -1.69
N ARG A 23 0.14 -5.94 -1.34
CA ARG A 23 0.93 -7.04 -1.96
C ARG A 23 0.20 -8.38 -1.87
N LEU A 24 -0.32 -8.71 -0.68
CA LEU A 24 -1.05 -9.97 -0.48
C LEU A 24 -2.31 -10.02 -1.36
N ARG A 25 -3.06 -8.92 -1.43
CA ARG A 25 -4.28 -8.86 -2.23
C ARG A 25 -3.98 -8.90 -3.74
N ALA A 26 -2.93 -8.24 -4.20
CA ALA A 26 -2.46 -8.32 -5.58
C ALA A 26 -2.09 -9.75 -5.97
N ARG A 27 -1.37 -10.46 -5.09
CA ARG A 27 -1.05 -11.88 -5.29
C ARG A 27 -2.32 -12.75 -5.38
N GLN A 28 -3.31 -12.50 -4.54
CA GLN A 28 -4.59 -13.22 -4.62
C GLN A 28 -5.29 -12.97 -5.95
N LEU A 29 -5.26 -11.75 -6.48
CA LEU A 29 -5.83 -11.44 -7.79
C LEU A 29 -5.09 -12.17 -8.93
N TYR A 30 -3.75 -12.23 -8.87
CA TYR A 30 -2.92 -13.02 -9.78
C TYR A 30 -3.29 -14.51 -9.76
N ASP A 31 -3.44 -15.09 -8.56
CA ASP A 31 -3.83 -16.49 -8.44
C ASP A 31 -5.27 -16.72 -8.92
N GLN A 32 -6.21 -15.80 -8.64
CA GLN A 32 -7.62 -15.89 -9.06
C GLN A 32 -7.82 -15.87 -10.58
N ARG A 33 -6.96 -15.18 -11.32
CA ARG A 33 -7.02 -15.15 -12.80
C ARG A 33 -6.27 -16.30 -13.48
N GLY A 34 -5.72 -17.25 -12.71
CA GLY A 34 -4.97 -18.37 -13.25
C GLY A 34 -3.49 -18.07 -13.53
N GLN A 35 -2.88 -17.17 -12.75
CA GLN A 35 -1.42 -16.94 -12.78
C GLN A 35 -0.89 -16.44 -14.12
N ILE A 36 -1.73 -15.70 -14.86
CA ILE A 36 -1.35 -15.09 -16.13
C ILE A 36 -0.41 -13.91 -15.84
N GLU A 37 0.77 -13.97 -16.43
CA GLU A 37 1.79 -12.93 -16.38
C GLU A 37 1.36 -11.66 -17.14
N GLY A 38 2.06 -10.55 -16.91
CA GLY A 38 1.86 -9.29 -17.63
C GLY A 38 0.74 -8.39 -17.11
N GLN A 39 0.07 -8.78 -16.01
CA GLN A 39 -0.99 -7.98 -15.37
C GLN A 39 -0.68 -7.65 -13.89
N ALA A 40 0.61 -7.64 -13.52
CA ALA A 40 1.05 -7.42 -12.15
C ALA A 40 0.76 -5.99 -11.66
N LEU A 41 0.85 -5.01 -12.55
CA LEU A 41 0.53 -3.61 -12.24
C LEU A 41 -0.97 -3.43 -12.02
N GLU A 42 -1.80 -4.03 -12.87
CA GLU A 42 -3.25 -4.00 -12.77
C GLU A 42 -3.75 -4.66 -11.48
N ASP A 43 -3.14 -5.79 -11.10
CA ASP A 43 -3.41 -6.42 -9.79
C ASP A 43 -3.04 -5.51 -8.63
N TRP A 44 -1.88 -4.85 -8.72
CA TRP A 44 -1.43 -3.93 -7.70
C TRP A 44 -2.44 -2.79 -7.53
N VAL A 45 -2.79 -2.11 -8.62
CA VAL A 45 -3.72 -0.97 -8.61
C VAL A 45 -5.11 -1.39 -8.11
N LYS A 46 -5.60 -2.55 -8.54
CA LYS A 46 -6.89 -3.07 -8.07
C LYS A 46 -6.84 -3.43 -6.59
N ALA A 47 -5.80 -4.13 -6.14
CA ALA A 47 -5.60 -4.47 -4.74
C ALA A 47 -5.50 -3.22 -3.86
N GLU A 48 -4.74 -2.23 -4.31
CA GLU A 48 -4.60 -0.94 -3.64
C GLU A 48 -5.97 -0.28 -3.47
N SER A 49 -6.75 -0.14 -4.55
CA SER A 49 -8.09 0.42 -4.48
C SER A 49 -9.01 -0.32 -3.50
N GLU A 50 -9.00 -1.65 -3.52
CA GLU A 50 -9.81 -2.48 -2.62
C GLU A 50 -9.43 -2.31 -1.15
N ILE A 51 -8.12 -2.28 -0.84
CA ILE A 51 -7.62 -2.12 0.53
C ILE A 51 -7.85 -0.69 1.03
N LEU A 52 -7.63 0.33 0.20
CA LEU A 52 -7.76 1.73 0.60
C LEU A 52 -9.21 2.15 0.84
N LYS A 53 -10.17 1.63 0.05
CA LYS A 53 -11.60 1.94 0.22
C LYS A 53 -12.15 1.67 1.62
N SER A 54 -11.57 0.70 2.34
CA SER A 54 -12.01 0.28 3.67
C SER A 54 -11.04 0.65 4.80
N SER A 55 -9.93 1.33 4.48
CA SER A 55 -8.85 1.57 5.43
C SER A 55 -8.84 3.02 5.93
N ILE A 56 -8.90 3.19 7.26
CA ILE A 56 -8.67 4.50 7.91
C ILE A 56 -7.24 5.04 7.67
N LEU A 57 -6.32 4.21 7.19
CA LEU A 57 -4.94 4.58 6.91
C LEU A 57 -4.75 5.11 5.48
N ALA A 58 -5.79 5.16 4.65
CA ALA A 58 -5.70 5.66 3.28
C ALA A 58 -5.08 7.07 3.19
N PRO A 59 -5.39 8.04 4.09
CA PRO A 59 -4.72 9.33 4.06
C PRO A 59 -3.21 9.27 4.33
N LEU A 60 -2.73 8.30 5.12
CA LEU A 60 -1.30 8.12 5.36
C LEU A 60 -0.59 7.51 4.16
N TRP A 61 -1.26 6.61 3.44
CA TRP A 61 -0.78 6.01 2.20
C TRP A 61 -0.59 7.04 1.10
N ASN A 62 -1.62 7.85 0.83
CA ASN A 62 -1.59 8.87 -0.22
C ASN A 62 -0.45 9.87 0.02
N LYS A 63 -0.24 10.30 1.27
CA LYS A 63 0.88 11.18 1.63
C LYS A 63 2.27 10.58 1.35
N ARG A 64 2.42 9.26 1.41
CA ARG A 64 3.67 8.59 1.02
C ARG A 64 3.83 8.62 -0.50
N GLN A 65 2.79 8.28 -1.24
CA GLN A 65 2.81 8.26 -2.71
C GLN A 65 3.11 9.66 -3.29
N ASP A 66 2.55 10.72 -2.71
CA ASP A 66 2.84 12.11 -3.12
C ASP A 66 4.33 12.45 -2.97
N ARG A 67 4.98 11.96 -1.90
CA ARG A 67 6.41 12.17 -1.65
C ARG A 67 7.27 11.37 -2.62
N GLU A 68 6.92 10.12 -2.89
CA GLU A 68 7.62 9.25 -3.84
C GLU A 68 7.46 9.78 -5.28
N SER A 69 6.29 10.33 -5.64
CA SER A 69 6.02 10.91 -6.96
C SER A 69 6.66 12.28 -7.17
N SER A 70 7.08 12.95 -6.09
CA SER A 70 7.74 14.27 -6.13
C SER A 70 9.27 14.18 -6.16
N GLN A 71 9.86 12.98 -6.21
CA GLN A 71 11.30 12.80 -6.37
C GLN A 71 11.64 12.56 -7.86
N PRO A 72 12.44 13.44 -8.50
CA PRO A 72 12.89 13.28 -9.88
C PRO A 72 13.99 12.23 -10.05
#